data_AF-A0A933QZZ5-F1
#
_entry.id   AF-A0A933QZZ5-F1
#
_cell.length_a   1.000
_cell.length_b   1.000
_cell.length_c   1.000
_cell.angle_alpha   90.00
_cell.angle_beta   90.00
_cell.angle_gamma   90.00
#
_symmetry.space_group_name_H-M   'P 1'
#
loop_
_entity.id
_entity.type
_entity.pdbx_description
1 polymer ?
#
loop_
_entity_poly.entity_id
_entity_poly.type
_entity_poly.pdbx_seq_one_letter_code
_entity_poly.pdbx_strand_id
1 'polypeptide(L)'
;MTLLRKITSLVFAALSVLLALGAFILGFSTGGVDSTVQHAHEIEKSFALASVFVEGFKKTNGHLPTESEFTAWTDTQPDRAYSAKGMHLLTVQSQFPHEVIERFGSAPQDGYIIEMWRGEWFEYFASWANASTLEFDAKKFYFSGSPIVDGLAILALSIAVGFIGRFLWPRPTRHSTRTAQKRAAG
;
A
#
# COMPACT_ATOMS: atom_id res chain seq x y z
N MET A 1 -13.63 -36.44 -21.10
CA MET A 1 -14.41 -35.32 -20.51
C MET A 1 -14.47 -35.31 -18.97
N THR A 2 -14.48 -36.47 -18.29
CA THR A 2 -14.55 -36.54 -16.81
C THR A 2 -13.29 -36.03 -16.10
N LEU A 3 -12.10 -36.25 -16.65
CA LEU A 3 -10.84 -35.77 -16.08
C LEU A 3 -10.75 -34.23 -16.09
N LEU A 4 -11.06 -33.60 -17.23
CA LEU A 4 -11.05 -32.15 -17.38
C LEU A 4 -11.98 -31.47 -16.35
N ARG A 5 -13.19 -32.01 -16.15
CA ARG A 5 -14.15 -31.48 -15.15
C ARG A 5 -13.64 -31.60 -13.70
N LYS A 6 -12.92 -32.68 -13.38
CA LYS A 6 -12.31 -32.85 -12.05
C LYS A 6 -11.20 -31.82 -11.82
N ILE A 7 -10.34 -31.63 -12.83
CA ILE A 7 -9.24 -30.65 -12.76
C ILE A 7 -9.81 -29.25 -12.59
N THR A 8 -10.78 -28.84 -13.42
CA THR A 8 -11.40 -27.50 -13.31
C THR A 8 -12.02 -27.29 -11.94
N SER A 9 -12.71 -28.30 -11.40
CA SER A 9 -13.36 -28.16 -10.10
C SER A 9 -12.39 -28.07 -8.93
N LEU A 10 -11.25 -28.78 -9.00
CA LEU A 10 -10.18 -28.67 -8.01
C LEU A 10 -9.56 -27.26 -8.01
N VAL A 11 -9.32 -26.71 -9.20
CA VAL A 11 -8.80 -25.33 -9.36
C VAL A 11 -9.74 -24.31 -8.73
N PHE A 12 -11.05 -24.40 -9.00
CA PHE A 12 -12.03 -23.49 -8.40
C PHE A 12 -12.12 -23.63 -6.88
N ALA A 13 -12.03 -24.86 -6.35
CA ALA A 13 -12.01 -25.08 -4.90
C ALA A 13 -10.76 -24.46 -4.26
N ALA A 14 -9.58 -24.69 -4.83
CA ALA A 14 -8.34 -24.07 -4.35
C ALA A 14 -8.40 -22.54 -4.39
N LEU A 15 -8.90 -21.96 -5.49
CA LEU A 15 -9.09 -20.52 -5.63
C LEU A 15 -10.05 -19.96 -4.57
N SER A 16 -11.17 -20.65 -4.28
CA SER A 16 -12.11 -20.22 -3.25
C SER A 16 -11.50 -20.17 -1.85
N VAL A 17 -10.63 -21.15 -1.52
CA VAL A 17 -9.93 -21.18 -0.23
C VAL A 17 -8.92 -20.04 -0.15
N LEU A 18 -8.15 -19.81 -1.22
CA LEU A 18 -7.17 -18.71 -1.27
C LEU A 18 -7.84 -17.34 -1.14
N LEU A 19 -8.96 -17.14 -1.85
CA LEU A 19 -9.72 -15.89 -1.75
C LEU A 19 -10.33 -15.72 -0.35
N ALA A 20 -10.87 -16.77 0.26
CA ALA A 20 -11.42 -16.69 1.62
C ALA A 20 -10.33 -16.37 2.66
N LEU A 21 -9.14 -16.95 2.50
CA LEU A 21 -7.99 -16.62 3.33
C LEU A 21 -7.54 -15.17 3.12
N GLY A 22 -7.50 -14.70 1.87
CA GLY A 22 -7.22 -13.30 1.54
C GLY A 22 -8.25 -12.34 2.18
N ALA A 23 -9.54 -12.67 2.12
CA ALA A 23 -10.61 -11.93 2.78
C ALA A 23 -10.41 -11.86 4.30
N PHE A 24 -10.02 -12.99 4.91
CA PHE A 24 -9.73 -13.04 6.34
C PHE A 24 -8.51 -12.18 6.70
N ILE A 25 -7.42 -12.27 5.93
CA ILE A 25 -6.23 -11.45 6.16
C ILE A 25 -6.58 -9.96 5.99
N LEU A 26 -7.24 -9.56 4.91
CA LEU A 26 -7.58 -8.16 4.65
C LEU A 26 -8.61 -7.60 5.64
N GLY A 27 -9.62 -8.38 6.00
CA GLY A 27 -10.68 -7.96 6.91
C GLY A 27 -10.23 -7.84 8.38
N PHE A 28 -9.16 -8.55 8.77
CA PHE A 28 -8.69 -8.59 10.17
C PHE A 28 -7.27 -8.03 10.37
N SER A 29 -6.51 -7.72 9.31
CA SER A 29 -5.17 -7.14 9.39
C SER A 29 -5.20 -5.62 9.18
N THR A 30 -5.81 -4.87 10.09
CA THR A 30 -5.75 -3.39 10.05
C THR A 30 -4.38 -2.85 10.46
N GLY A 31 -3.60 -3.64 11.20
CA GLY A 31 -2.33 -3.21 11.79
C GLY A 31 -1.29 -2.70 10.79
N GLY A 32 -1.32 -3.20 9.54
CA GLY A 32 -0.43 -2.70 8.49
C GLY A 32 -0.75 -1.27 8.03
N VAL A 33 -2.04 -0.96 7.86
CA VAL A 33 -2.48 0.38 7.47
C VAL A 33 -2.31 1.35 8.64
N ASP A 34 -2.67 0.92 9.86
CA ASP A 34 -2.50 1.73 11.06
C ASP A 34 -1.02 2.09 11.30
N SER A 35 -0.11 1.12 11.12
CA SER A 35 1.34 1.36 11.18
C SER A 35 1.81 2.30 10.07
N THR A 36 1.27 2.19 8.86
CA THR A 36 1.62 3.08 7.74
C THR A 36 1.20 4.52 8.04
N VAL A 37 -0.01 4.73 8.56
CA VAL A 37 -0.52 6.05 8.97
C VAL A 37 0.29 6.60 10.15
N GLN A 38 0.64 5.75 11.12
CA GLN A 38 1.51 6.16 12.22
C GLN A 38 2.89 6.60 11.72
N HIS A 39 3.52 5.84 10.82
CA HIS A 39 4.79 6.24 10.20
C HIS A 39 4.64 7.55 9.43
N ALA A 40 3.54 7.75 8.70
CA ALA A 40 3.27 9.02 8.03
C ALA A 40 3.23 10.20 9.03
N HIS A 41 2.59 10.03 10.19
CA HIS A 41 2.60 11.07 11.23
C HIS A 41 4.00 11.34 11.81
N GLU A 42 4.86 10.33 11.90
CA GLU A 42 6.23 10.52 12.35
C GLU A 42 7.07 11.29 11.32
N ILE A 43 6.92 10.95 10.05
CA ILE A 43 7.56 11.66 8.93
C ILE A 43 7.09 13.11 8.88
N GLU A 44 5.79 13.36 9.01
CA GLU A 44 5.22 14.71 9.02
C GLU A 44 5.82 15.59 10.13
N LYS A 45 6.05 15.01 11.32
CA LYS A 45 6.75 15.73 12.40
C LYS A 45 8.18 16.10 12.02
N SER A 46 8.89 15.20 11.34
CA SER A 46 10.25 15.46 10.87
C SER A 46 10.28 16.50 9.74
N PHE A 47 9.31 16.47 8.82
CA PHE A 47 9.14 17.52 7.81
C PHE A 47 8.84 18.87 8.45
N ALA A 48 7.95 18.92 9.43
CA ALA A 48 7.66 20.14 10.16
C ALA A 48 8.91 20.69 10.86
N LEU A 49 9.70 19.83 11.50
CA LEU A 49 10.96 20.20 12.14
C LEU A 49 11.98 20.76 11.13
N ALA A 50 12.16 20.08 10.00
CA ALA A 50 13.06 20.51 8.93
C ALA A 50 12.59 21.82 8.28
N SER A 51 11.29 22.00 8.08
CA SER A 51 10.73 23.25 7.55
C SER A 51 10.96 24.42 8.50
N VAL A 52 10.82 24.21 9.82
CA VAL A 52 11.14 25.24 10.83
C VAL A 52 12.61 25.64 10.77
N PHE A 53 13.52 24.67 10.59
CA PHE A 53 14.94 24.97 10.39
C PHE A 53 15.18 25.80 9.13
N VAL A 54 14.66 25.36 7.97
CA VAL A 54 14.85 26.05 6.68
C VAL A 54 14.31 27.48 6.72
N GLU A 55 13.11 27.69 7.25
CA GLU A 55 12.50 29.02 7.38
C GLU A 55 13.27 29.90 8.37
N GLY A 56 13.70 29.33 9.51
CA GLY A 56 14.53 30.04 10.48
C GLY A 56 15.89 30.46 9.92
N PHE A 57 16.51 29.57 9.14
CA PHE A 57 17.76 29.83 8.44
C PHE A 57 17.58 30.94 7.40
N LYS A 58 16.56 30.85 6.55
CA LYS A 58 16.23 31.86 5.53
C LYS A 58 15.97 33.23 6.15
N LYS A 59 15.21 33.28 7.26
CA LYS A 59 14.95 34.51 7.99
C LYS A 59 16.21 35.16 8.56
N THR A 60 17.17 34.34 9.02
CA THR A 60 18.39 34.81 9.68
C THR A 60 19.47 35.23 8.67
N ASN A 61 19.65 34.45 7.60
CA ASN A 61 20.74 34.62 6.65
C ASN A 61 20.31 35.29 5.34
N GLY A 62 19.01 35.43 5.08
CA GLY A 62 18.47 36.05 3.86
C GLY A 62 18.50 35.16 2.62
N HIS A 63 18.89 33.88 2.75
CA HIS A 63 18.88 32.89 1.67
C HIS A 63 18.50 31.49 2.19
N LEU A 64 18.04 30.61 1.30
CA LEU A 64 17.81 29.20 1.66
C LEU A 64 19.14 28.53 2.02
N PRO A 65 19.15 27.54 2.94
CA PRO A 65 20.36 26.80 3.24
C PRO A 65 20.83 26.03 2.01
N THR A 66 22.14 25.97 1.85
CA THR A 66 22.79 25.06 0.89
C THR A 66 22.61 23.61 1.34
N GLU A 67 22.83 22.66 0.41
CA GLU A 67 22.79 21.23 0.73
C GLU A 67 23.73 20.89 1.90
N SER A 68 24.96 21.41 1.90
CA SER A 68 25.92 21.17 3.00
C SER A 68 25.48 21.72 4.35
N GLU A 69 24.83 22.89 4.38
CA GLU A 69 24.33 23.49 5.63
C GLU A 69 23.12 22.72 6.18
N PHE A 70 22.25 22.27 5.28
CA PHE A 70 21.13 21.41 5.63
C PHE A 70 21.62 20.06 6.15
N THR A 71 22.57 19.41 5.45
CA THR A 71 23.19 18.14 5.89
C THR A 71 23.88 18.27 7.24
N ALA A 72 24.63 19.36 7.46
CA ALA A 72 25.28 19.60 8.75
C ALA A 72 24.24 19.69 9.89
N TRP A 73 23.06 20.25 9.62
CA TRP A 73 21.97 20.28 10.59
C TRP A 73 21.30 18.90 10.76
N THR A 74 20.99 18.18 9.67
CA THR A 74 20.37 16.85 9.73
C THR A 74 21.25 15.85 10.48
N ASP A 75 22.58 15.95 10.37
CA ASP A 75 23.54 15.08 11.08
C ASP A 75 23.49 15.24 12.60
N THR A 76 22.98 16.38 13.11
CA THR A 76 22.77 16.58 14.55
C THR A 76 21.48 15.92 15.07
N GLN A 77 20.62 15.43 14.18
CA GLN A 77 19.34 14.86 14.55
C GLN A 77 19.48 13.40 15.01
N PRO A 78 18.58 12.90 15.89
CA PRO A 78 18.63 11.52 16.35
C PRO A 78 18.57 10.52 15.20
N ASP A 79 19.33 9.42 15.30
CA ASP A 79 19.30 8.34 14.31
C ASP A 79 18.09 7.42 14.55
N ARG A 80 16.99 7.65 13.81
CA ARG A 80 15.73 6.89 13.91
C ARG A 80 15.10 6.74 12.53
N ALA A 81 14.25 5.73 12.37
CA ALA A 81 13.68 5.31 11.06
C ALA A 81 13.00 6.42 10.23
N TYR A 82 12.56 7.52 10.85
CA TYR A 82 11.91 8.65 10.16
C TYR A 82 12.36 10.01 10.70
N SER A 83 13.59 10.09 11.23
CA SER A 83 14.10 11.38 11.70
C SER A 83 14.55 12.26 10.53
N ALA A 84 14.74 13.54 10.80
CA ALA A 84 15.28 14.47 9.82
C ALA A 84 16.72 14.14 9.36
N LYS A 85 17.41 13.18 10.01
CA LYS A 85 18.79 12.79 9.66
C LYS A 85 18.95 12.30 8.21
N GLY A 86 17.91 11.66 7.66
CA GLY A 86 17.90 11.13 6.29
C GLY A 86 17.20 12.03 5.27
N MET A 87 16.98 13.31 5.59
CA MET A 87 16.29 14.23 4.69
C MET A 87 17.25 14.97 3.78
N HIS A 88 16.80 15.28 2.57
CA HIS A 88 17.50 16.09 1.59
C HIS A 88 16.70 17.36 1.29
N LEU A 89 17.41 18.44 0.96
CA LEU A 89 16.79 19.71 0.59
C LEU A 89 17.03 19.99 -0.90
N LEU A 90 15.93 20.12 -1.64
CA LEU A 90 15.95 20.52 -3.04
C LEU A 90 15.55 22.00 -3.13
N THR A 91 16.45 22.83 -3.64
CA THR A 91 16.22 24.27 -3.83
C THR A 91 16.21 24.69 -5.31
N VAL A 92 16.66 23.80 -6.21
CA VAL A 92 16.72 24.06 -7.64
C VAL A 92 15.43 23.53 -8.29
N GLN A 93 14.58 24.43 -8.79
CA GLN A 93 13.28 24.06 -9.36
C GLN A 93 13.35 23.01 -10.49
N SER A 94 14.42 23.00 -11.29
CA SER A 94 14.60 22.00 -12.36
C SER A 94 14.86 20.58 -11.83
N GLN A 95 15.12 20.43 -10.53
CA GLN A 95 15.28 19.15 -9.84
C GLN A 95 14.01 18.72 -9.10
N PHE A 96 12.94 19.53 -9.11
CA PHE A 96 11.72 19.18 -8.38
C PHE A 96 11.03 17.99 -9.06
N PRO A 97 10.64 16.95 -8.29
CA PRO A 97 9.99 15.78 -8.85
C PRO A 97 8.68 16.16 -9.56
N HIS A 98 8.43 15.54 -10.71
CA HIS A 98 7.23 15.82 -11.51
C HIS A 98 5.94 15.61 -10.69
N GLU A 99 5.88 14.55 -9.88
CA GLU A 99 4.73 14.24 -9.03
C GLU A 99 4.39 15.32 -8.00
N VAL A 100 5.40 16.03 -7.48
CA VAL A 100 5.20 17.15 -6.55
C VAL A 100 4.60 18.35 -7.30
N ILE A 101 5.11 18.64 -8.50
CA ILE A 101 4.60 19.73 -9.35
C ILE A 101 3.17 19.42 -9.84
N GLU A 102 2.89 18.18 -10.21
CA GLU A 102 1.54 17.76 -10.61
C GLU A 102 0.54 17.89 -9.45
N ARG A 103 0.96 17.51 -8.24
CA ARG A 103 0.09 17.54 -7.05
C ARG A 103 -0.11 18.93 -6.45
N PHE A 104 0.94 19.76 -6.42
CA PHE A 104 0.93 21.03 -5.68
C PHE A 104 1.14 22.27 -6.57
N GLY A 105 1.28 22.09 -7.89
CA GLY A 105 1.56 23.16 -8.84
C GLY A 105 3.03 23.59 -8.85
N SER A 106 3.33 24.56 -9.72
CA SER A 106 4.69 25.10 -9.88
C SER A 106 5.12 25.92 -8.66
N ALA A 107 6.37 25.74 -8.24
CA ALA A 107 6.93 26.44 -7.11
C ALA A 107 7.29 27.91 -7.43
N PRO A 108 7.19 28.82 -6.45
CA PRO A 108 7.75 30.16 -6.55
C PRO A 108 9.29 30.13 -6.53
N GLN A 109 9.94 31.25 -6.88
CA GLN A 109 11.41 31.34 -7.00
C GLN A 109 12.16 30.94 -5.72
N ASP A 110 11.54 31.13 -4.55
CA ASP A 110 12.08 30.83 -3.23
C ASP A 110 11.44 29.59 -2.58
N GLY A 111 10.69 28.82 -3.36
CA GLY A 111 10.15 27.53 -2.96
C GLY A 111 11.23 26.46 -2.87
N TYR A 112 11.02 25.50 -1.98
CA TYR A 112 11.92 24.36 -1.77
C TYR A 112 11.11 23.09 -1.49
N ILE A 113 11.77 21.95 -1.66
CA ILE A 113 11.24 20.64 -1.29
C ILE A 113 12.15 20.00 -0.26
N ILE A 114 11.56 19.41 0.78
CA ILE A 114 12.27 18.48 1.67
C ILE A 114 11.90 17.07 1.22
N GLU A 115 12.90 16.29 0.83
CA GLU A 115 12.78 14.91 0.36
C GLU A 115 13.20 13.94 1.47
N MET A 116 12.51 12.80 1.58
CA MET A 116 12.88 11.72 2.51
C MET A 116 12.64 10.35 1.88
N TRP A 117 13.65 9.48 1.91
CA TRP A 117 13.55 8.10 1.43
C TRP A 117 12.86 7.19 2.46
N ARG A 118 11.82 6.44 2.05
CA ARG A 118 11.10 5.49 2.92
C ARG A 118 11.50 4.03 2.74
N GLY A 119 12.50 3.75 1.90
CA GLY A 119 12.93 2.38 1.57
C GLY A 119 12.43 1.89 0.21
N GLU A 120 11.30 2.42 -0.28
CA GLU A 120 10.69 2.00 -1.55
C GLU A 120 10.37 3.20 -2.47
N TRP A 121 9.94 4.32 -1.89
CA TRP A 121 9.71 5.58 -2.59
C TRP A 121 10.15 6.77 -1.73
N PHE A 122 10.18 7.95 -2.34
CA PHE A 122 10.45 9.21 -1.65
C PHE A 122 9.14 9.88 -1.24
N GLU A 123 9.15 10.52 -0.08
CA GLU A 123 8.12 11.48 0.31
C GLU A 123 8.68 12.89 0.21
N TYR A 124 7.79 13.83 -0.06
CA TYR A 124 8.14 15.22 -0.31
C TYR A 124 7.28 16.15 0.53
N PHE A 125 7.90 17.18 1.09
CA PHE A 125 7.22 18.34 1.64
C PHE A 125 7.47 19.54 0.73
N ALA A 126 6.40 20.18 0.23
CA ALA A 126 6.47 21.34 -0.66
C ALA A 126 6.19 22.63 0.12
N SER A 127 7.17 23.52 0.22
CA SER A 127 7.06 24.70 1.09
C SER A 127 5.98 25.69 0.67
N TRP A 128 5.73 25.84 -0.64
CA TRP A 128 4.73 26.77 -1.17
C TRP A 128 3.28 26.32 -0.97
N ALA A 129 3.07 25.01 -0.85
CA ALA A 129 1.76 24.44 -0.53
C ALA A 129 1.59 24.19 0.98
N ASN A 130 2.68 24.26 1.75
CA ASN A 130 2.73 23.89 3.16
C ASN A 130 2.09 22.51 3.40
N ALA A 131 2.43 21.55 2.54
CA ALA A 131 1.82 20.22 2.50
C ALA A 131 2.85 19.17 2.04
N SER A 132 2.68 17.95 2.52
CA SER A 132 3.48 16.80 2.12
C SER A 132 2.72 15.84 1.20
N THR A 133 3.45 14.98 0.49
CA THR A 133 2.90 13.89 -0.33
C THR A 133 2.30 12.75 0.50
N LEU A 134 2.50 12.79 1.81
CA LEU A 134 2.02 11.76 2.72
C LEU A 134 0.51 11.56 2.62
N GLU A 135 0.09 10.31 2.78
CA GLU A 135 -1.30 9.93 2.85
C GLU A 135 -1.66 9.52 4.28
N PHE A 136 -2.60 10.28 4.87
CA PHE A 136 -3.07 10.04 6.23
C PHE A 136 -4.45 9.37 6.24
N ASP A 137 -5.18 9.40 5.13
CA ASP A 137 -6.50 8.79 5.07
C ASP A 137 -6.38 7.29 4.84
N ALA A 138 -6.53 6.53 5.93
CA ALA A 138 -6.59 5.07 5.91
C ALA A 138 -7.57 4.52 4.85
N LYS A 139 -8.63 5.26 4.53
CA LYS A 139 -9.63 4.84 3.55
C LYS A 139 -9.05 4.69 2.14
N LYS A 140 -8.07 5.49 1.76
CA LYS A 140 -7.48 5.42 0.40
C LYS A 140 -6.63 4.16 0.18
N PHE A 141 -6.32 3.43 1.25
CA PHE A 141 -5.66 2.12 1.16
C PHE A 141 -6.66 0.97 0.89
N TYR A 142 -7.96 1.25 0.87
CA TYR A 142 -9.03 0.27 0.65
C TYR A 142 -9.83 0.63 -0.60
N PHE A 143 -10.25 -0.38 -1.37
CA PHE A 143 -10.99 -0.19 -2.63
C PHE A 143 -12.33 0.51 -2.39
N SER A 144 -13.06 0.10 -1.36
CA SER A 144 -14.32 0.73 -0.95
C SER A 144 -14.15 1.82 0.12
N GLY A 145 -12.92 2.09 0.56
CA GLY A 145 -12.68 2.91 1.75
C GLY A 145 -12.92 2.19 3.08
N SER A 146 -13.24 0.89 3.07
CA SER A 146 -13.49 0.10 4.29
C SER A 146 -12.88 -1.30 4.20
N PRO A 147 -12.03 -1.72 5.15
CA PRO A 147 -11.48 -3.07 5.18
C PRO A 147 -12.57 -4.14 5.33
N ILE A 148 -13.64 -3.81 6.09
CA ILE A 148 -14.75 -4.71 6.33
C ILE A 148 -15.53 -4.95 5.04
N VAL A 149 -15.85 -3.88 4.29
CA VAL A 149 -16.61 -4.00 3.03
C VAL A 149 -15.78 -4.74 1.98
N ASP A 150 -14.49 -4.42 1.85
CA ASP A 150 -13.58 -5.12 0.93
C ASP A 150 -13.46 -6.61 1.31
N GLY A 151 -13.29 -6.92 2.59
CA GLY A 151 -13.25 -8.29 3.10
C GLY A 151 -14.54 -9.07 2.82
N LEU A 152 -15.70 -8.46 3.05
CA LEU A 152 -17.00 -9.06 2.75
C LEU A 152 -17.19 -9.30 1.24
N ALA A 153 -16.76 -8.36 0.39
CA ALA A 153 -16.84 -8.50 -1.06
C ALA A 153 -15.98 -9.68 -1.55
N ILE A 154 -14.75 -9.81 -1.04
CA ILE A 154 -13.86 -10.93 -1.37
C ILE A 154 -14.42 -12.26 -0.83
N LEU A 155 -15.01 -12.26 0.36
CA LEU A 155 -15.65 -13.46 0.91
C LEU A 155 -16.86 -13.90 0.06
N ALA A 156 -17.71 -12.97 -0.35
CA ALA A 156 -18.84 -13.25 -1.23
C ALA A 156 -18.37 -13.82 -2.59
N LEU A 157 -17.32 -13.24 -3.16
CA LEU A 157 -16.69 -13.75 -4.38
C LEU A 157 -16.15 -15.19 -4.18
N SER A 158 -15.50 -15.44 -3.05
CA SER A 158 -14.97 -16.77 -2.68
C SER A 158 -16.09 -17.83 -2.64
N ILE A 159 -17.22 -17.49 -2.00
CA ILE A 159 -18.39 -18.36 -1.91
C ILE A 159 -18.97 -18.63 -3.30
N ALA A 160 -19.14 -17.59 -4.12
CA ALA A 160 -19.66 -17.74 -5.48
C ALA A 160 -18.78 -18.66 -6.34
N VAL A 161 -17.46 -18.48 -6.28
CA VAL A 161 -16.47 -19.33 -6.96
C VAL A 161 -16.56 -20.78 -6.45
N GLY A 162 -16.69 -20.98 -5.14
CA GLY A 162 -16.88 -22.30 -4.53
C GLY A 162 -18.16 -23.00 -5.00
N PHE A 163 -19.27 -22.27 -5.12
CA PHE A 163 -20.53 -22.79 -5.66
C PHE A 163 -20.39 -23.20 -7.12
N ILE A 164 -19.79 -22.36 -7.96
CA ILE A 164 -19.52 -22.69 -9.37
C ILE A 164 -18.67 -23.97 -9.47
N GLY A 165 -17.60 -24.06 -8.67
CA GLY A 165 -16.80 -25.28 -8.56
C GLY A 165 -17.65 -26.49 -8.22
N ARG A 166 -18.50 -26.42 -7.19
CA ARG A 166 -19.40 -27.51 -6.78
C ARG A 166 -20.34 -27.96 -7.91
N PHE A 167 -20.92 -27.03 -8.68
CA PHE A 167 -21.80 -27.38 -9.80
C PHE A 167 -21.05 -28.03 -10.97
N LEU A 168 -19.79 -27.66 -11.18
CA LEU A 168 -18.93 -28.26 -12.19
C LEU A 168 -18.34 -29.62 -11.75
N TRP A 169 -18.40 -29.95 -10.44
CA TRP A 169 -17.91 -31.23 -9.93
C TRP A 169 -18.71 -32.41 -10.50
N PRO A 170 -18.05 -33.39 -11.15
CA PRO A 170 -18.76 -34.51 -11.75
C PRO A 170 -19.44 -35.36 -10.67
N ARG A 171 -20.77 -35.52 -10.80
CA ARG A 171 -21.54 -36.44 -9.94
C ARG A 171 -20.99 -37.86 -10.11
N PRO A 172 -20.82 -38.64 -9.04
CA PRO A 172 -20.41 -40.03 -9.14
C PRO A 172 -21.47 -40.80 -9.95
N THR A 173 -21.14 -41.19 -11.18
CA THR A 173 -21.99 -42.07 -11.98
C THR A 173 -22.08 -43.43 -11.29
N ARG A 174 -23.26 -43.75 -10.74
CA ARG A 174 -23.62 -44.98 -10.00
C ARG A 174 -23.56 -46.28 -10.83
N HIS A 175 -22.71 -46.36 -11.86
CA HIS A 175 -22.81 -47.39 -12.89
C HIS A 175 -21.96 -48.66 -12.73
N SER A 176 -21.21 -48.85 -11.63
CA SER A 176 -20.32 -50.04 -11.55
C SER A 176 -20.86 -51.24 -10.74
N THR A 177 -21.88 -51.07 -9.88
CA THR A 177 -22.29 -52.19 -9.00
C THR A 177 -23.21 -53.22 -9.67
N ARG A 178 -23.89 -52.86 -10.77
CA ARG A 178 -24.86 -53.77 -11.40
C ARG A 178 -24.22 -54.86 -12.27
N THR A 179 -22.97 -54.68 -12.71
CA THR A 179 -22.24 -55.66 -13.53
C THR A 179 -21.51 -56.70 -12.68
N ALA A 180 -21.11 -56.36 -11.44
CA ALA A 180 -20.54 -57.33 -10.51
C ALA A 180 -21.60 -58.31 -9.98
N GLN A 181 -22.82 -57.83 -9.71
CA GLN A 181 -23.89 -58.68 -9.19
C GLN A 181 -24.46 -59.67 -10.24
N LYS A 182 -24.35 -59.36 -11.54
CA LYS A 182 -24.77 -60.26 -12.63
C LYS A 182 -23.76 -61.37 -12.95
N ARG A 183 -22.50 -61.26 -12.50
CA ARG A 183 -21.46 -62.31 -12.63
C ARG A 183 -21.35 -63.23 -11.42
N ALA A 184 -21.95 -62.87 -10.28
CA ALA A 184 -21.99 -63.71 -9.08
C ALA A 184 -23.26 -64.59 -8.98
N ALA A 185 -24.19 -64.46 -9.94
CA ALA A 185 -25.49 -65.13 -9.93
C ALA A 185 -25.69 -66.12 -11.08
N GLY A 186 -24.63 -66.52 -11.78
CA GLY A 186 -24.61 -67.56 -12.80
C GLY A 186 -23.30 -68.30 -12.75
#